data_AF-A0A2J6PTP8-F1
#
_entry.id   AF-A0A2J6PTP8-F1
#
_cell.length_a   1.000
_cell.length_b   1.000
_cell.length_c   1.000
_cell.angle_alpha   90.00
_cell.angle_beta   90.00
_cell.angle_gamma   90.00
#
_symmetry.space_group_name_H-M   'P 1'
#
loop_
_entity.id
_entity.type
_entity.pdbx_description
1 polymer ?
#
loop_
_entity_poly.entity_id
_entity_poly.type
_entity_poly.pdbx_seq_one_letter_code
_entity_poly.pdbx_strand_id
1 'polypeptide(L)'
;MEVYDIISSTYLPGKSPINSLARFTLFPMLPFELRRIIWRYSLPRRRVVGVLYNDKTGECKSRCPIPTALHVNSEARGVALESYELVFSTQMANS
;
A
#
# COMPACT_ATOMS: atom_id res chain seq x y z
N MET A 1 -19.14 -24.01 -42.46
CA MET A 1 -19.40 -24.36 -41.04
C MET A 1 -18.83 -23.21 -40.24
N GLU A 2 -19.63 -22.15 -40.04
CA GLU A 2 -19.22 -20.98 -39.28
C GLU A 2 -19.45 -21.28 -37.80
N VAL A 3 -18.36 -21.40 -37.04
CA VAL A 3 -18.40 -21.58 -35.60
C VAL A 3 -18.49 -20.18 -35.00
N TYR A 4 -19.68 -19.77 -34.60
CA TYR A 4 -19.87 -18.54 -33.83
C TYR A 4 -19.31 -18.77 -32.43
N ASP A 5 -18.18 -18.12 -32.11
CA ASP A 5 -17.68 -18.08 -30.74
C ASP A 5 -18.70 -17.36 -29.86
N ILE A 6 -19.28 -18.09 -28.91
CA ILE A 6 -20.26 -17.63 -27.92
C ILE A 6 -19.78 -16.34 -27.20
N ILE A 7 -18.46 -16.15 -27.11
CA ILE A 7 -17.81 -15.00 -26.48
C ILE A 7 -18.07 -13.68 -27.25
N SER A 8 -18.20 -13.74 -28.58
CA SER A 8 -18.41 -12.53 -29.41
C SER A 8 -19.81 -11.95 -29.28
N SER A 9 -20.83 -12.77 -28.97
CA SER A 9 -22.22 -12.30 -28.85
C SER A 9 -22.49 -11.52 -27.55
N THR A 10 -21.61 -11.60 -26.55
CA THR A 10 -21.78 -10.91 -25.27
C THR A 10 -20.99 -9.61 -25.16
N TYR A 11 -20.24 -9.23 -26.20
CA TYR A 11 -19.46 -8.00 -26.18
C TYR A 11 -20.38 -6.79 -26.40
N LEU A 12 -20.83 -6.19 -25.30
CA LEU A 12 -21.45 -4.86 -25.30
C LEU A 12 -20.34 -3.81 -25.15
N PRO A 13 -19.96 -3.07 -26.21
CA PRO A 13 -19.00 -1.99 -26.09
C PRO A 13 -19.66 -0.83 -25.33
N GLY A 14 -19.25 -0.59 -24.09
CA GLY A 14 -19.66 0.63 -23.36
C GLY A 14 -19.97 0.47 -21.88
N LYS A 15 -20.00 -0.74 -21.31
CA LYS A 15 -20.03 -0.92 -19.85
C LYS A 15 -18.67 -1.45 -19.40
N SER A 16 -17.80 -0.56 -18.91
CA SER A 16 -16.77 -1.02 -17.98
C SER A 16 -17.51 -1.76 -16.86
N PRO A 17 -17.17 -3.02 -16.55
CA PRO A 17 -17.77 -3.66 -15.40
C PRO A 17 -17.39 -2.79 -14.20
N ILE A 18 -18.37 -2.13 -13.59
CA ILE A 18 -18.22 -1.60 -12.24
C ILE A 18 -17.89 -2.84 -11.43
N ASN A 19 -16.61 -3.07 -11.22
CA ASN A 19 -16.12 -4.25 -10.55
C ASN A 19 -16.44 -4.02 -9.08
N SER A 20 -17.68 -4.31 -8.68
CA SER A 20 -18.20 -4.10 -7.33
C SER A 20 -17.31 -4.80 -6.29
N LEU A 21 -16.66 -5.89 -6.70
CA LEU A 21 -15.63 -6.63 -5.96
C LEU A 21 -14.33 -5.84 -5.72
N ALA A 22 -14.05 -4.77 -6.48
CA ALA A 22 -12.85 -3.95 -6.29
C ALA A 22 -12.93 -3.05 -5.03
N ARG A 23 -14.11 -2.94 -4.40
CA ARG A 23 -14.31 -2.14 -3.19
C ARG A 23 -14.63 -3.04 -2.00
N PHE A 24 -13.72 -3.10 -1.04
CA PHE A 24 -13.98 -3.79 0.23
C PHE A 24 -14.60 -2.83 1.25
N THR A 25 -15.94 -2.82 1.34
CA THR A 25 -16.71 -1.91 2.21
C THR A 25 -16.93 -2.44 3.62
N LEU A 26 -16.56 -3.70 3.91
CA LEU A 26 -16.81 -4.33 5.21
C LEU A 26 -15.75 -3.98 6.26
N PHE A 27 -14.54 -3.57 5.85
CA PHE A 27 -13.47 -3.24 6.79
C PHE A 27 -13.88 -2.20 7.84
N PRO A 28 -14.51 -1.07 7.48
CA PRO A 28 -14.92 -0.05 8.46
C PRO A 28 -16.05 -0.51 9.39
N MET A 29 -16.77 -1.58 9.04
CA MET A 29 -17.84 -2.13 9.90
C MET A 29 -17.31 -3.01 11.02
N LEU A 30 -16.01 -3.36 10.99
CA LEU A 30 -15.37 -4.10 12.06
C LEU A 30 -15.17 -3.21 13.30
N PRO A 31 -15.35 -3.76 14.52
CA PRO A 31 -14.92 -3.12 15.76
C PRO A 31 -13.49 -2.60 15.67
N PHE A 32 -13.23 -1.48 16.34
CA PHE A 32 -11.96 -0.77 16.27
C PHE A 32 -10.77 -1.67 16.67
N GLU A 33 -10.96 -2.51 17.67
CA GLU A 33 -9.97 -3.46 18.18
C GLU A 33 -9.54 -4.43 17.08
N LEU A 34 -10.50 -4.96 16.31
CA LEU A 34 -10.23 -5.88 15.22
C LEU A 34 -9.51 -5.19 14.05
N ARG A 35 -9.91 -3.97 13.70
CA ARG A 35 -9.21 -3.18 12.67
C ARG A 35 -7.75 -2.93 13.05
N ARG A 36 -7.49 -2.54 14.30
CA ARG A 36 -6.12 -2.37 14.82
C ARG A 36 -5.32 -3.67 14.79
N ILE A 37 -5.92 -4.78 15.19
CA ILE A 37 -5.28 -6.11 15.11
C ILE A 37 -4.89 -6.42 13.67
N ILE A 38 -5.81 -6.28 12.71
CA ILE A 38 -5.53 -6.51 11.29
C ILE A 38 -4.37 -5.63 10.82
N TRP A 39 -4.36 -4.34 11.16
CA TRP A 39 -3.25 -3.46 10.79
C TRP A 39 -1.93 -3.90 11.39
N ARG A 40 -1.88 -4.29 12.66
CA ARG A 40 -0.67 -4.82 13.30
C ARG A 40 -0.14 -6.07 12.60
N TYR A 41 -1.02 -6.99 12.23
CA TYR A 41 -0.65 -8.21 11.49
C TYR A 41 -0.29 -7.95 10.02
N SER A 42 -0.74 -6.83 9.44
CA SER A 42 -0.39 -6.42 8.07
C SER A 42 1.01 -5.80 7.95
N LEU A 43 1.59 -5.36 9.07
CA LEU A 43 2.94 -4.80 9.06
C LEU A 43 3.94 -5.87 8.63
N PRO A 44 4.94 -5.51 7.79
CA PRO A 44 5.98 -6.47 7.46
C PRO A 44 6.74 -6.83 8.73
N ARG A 45 7.15 -8.09 8.83
CA ARG A 45 8.02 -8.56 9.91
C ARG A 45 9.33 -7.76 9.91
N ARG A 46 10.11 -7.91 11.00
CA ARG A 46 11.46 -7.34 11.11
C ARG A 46 12.25 -7.62 9.83
N ARG A 47 12.64 -6.54 9.14
CA ARG A 47 13.37 -6.59 7.87
C ARG A 47 14.55 -5.64 7.92
N VAL A 48 15.63 -6.01 7.22
CA VAL A 48 16.78 -5.13 7.01
C VAL A 48 16.51 -4.29 5.77
N VAL A 49 16.69 -2.97 5.88
CA VAL A 49 16.49 -2.02 4.79
C VAL A 49 17.85 -1.51 4.34
N GLY A 50 18.22 -1.76 3.09
CA GLY A 50 19.42 -1.20 2.49
C GLY A 50 19.22 0.29 2.21
N VAL A 51 20.16 1.13 2.67
CA VAL A 51 20.18 2.57 2.43
C VAL A 51 21.39 2.91 1.57
N LEU A 52 21.16 3.59 0.45
CA LEU A 52 22.16 4.14 -0.45
C LEU A 52 22.32 5.61 -0.11
N TYR A 53 23.52 6.02 0.27
CA TYR A 53 23.86 7.42 0.52
C TYR A 53 24.55 8.02 -0.70
N ASN A 54 24.17 9.25 -1.05
CA ASN A 54 24.82 10.02 -2.11
C ASN A 54 25.61 11.17 -1.48
N ASP A 55 26.93 11.02 -1.41
CA ASP A 55 27.84 12.02 -0.82
C ASP A 55 27.74 13.40 -1.48
N LYS A 56 27.36 13.47 -2.76
CA LYS A 56 27.29 14.74 -3.51
C LYS A 56 26.05 15.55 -3.17
N THR A 57 24.93 14.89 -2.88
CA THR A 57 23.65 15.54 -2.58
C THR A 57 23.25 15.47 -1.11
N GLY A 58 23.95 14.66 -0.31
CA GLY A 58 23.60 14.39 1.09
C GLY A 58 22.32 13.55 1.25
N GLU A 59 21.83 12.91 0.18
CA GLU A 59 20.55 12.19 0.19
C GLU A 59 20.70 10.70 0.53
N CYS A 60 19.78 10.19 1.35
CA CYS A 60 19.61 8.76 1.59
C CYS A 60 18.43 8.21 0.77
N LYS A 61 18.66 7.17 -0.04
CA LYS A 61 17.62 6.50 -0.83
C LYS A 61 17.58 5.01 -0.49
N SER A 62 16.39 4.42 -0.47
CA SER A 62 16.23 2.97 -0.35
C SER A 62 15.43 2.42 -1.53
N ARG A 63 15.80 1.23 -2.00
CA ARG A 63 15.02 0.48 -3.00
C ARG A 63 14.01 -0.45 -2.33
N CYS A 64 14.02 -0.56 -1.00
CA CYS A 64 13.09 -1.43 -0.29
C CYS A 64 11.67 -0.86 -0.40
N PRO A 65 10.65 -1.72 -0.61
CA PRO A 65 9.27 -1.27 -0.72
C PRO A 65 8.82 -0.64 0.59
N ILE A 66 8.18 0.53 0.51
CA ILE A 66 7.65 1.20 1.70
C ILE A 66 6.54 0.32 2.29
N PRO A 67 6.48 0.11 3.62
CA PRO A 67 5.40 -0.64 4.24
C PRO A 67 4.05 -0.04 3.83
N THR A 68 3.20 -0.87 3.21
CA THR A 68 1.92 -0.43 2.64
C THR A 68 1.06 0.30 3.68
N ALA A 69 1.09 -0.15 4.95
CA ALA A 69 0.38 0.47 6.06
C ALA A 69 0.70 1.97 6.27
N LEU A 70 1.87 2.47 5.86
CA LEU A 70 2.18 3.91 5.94
C LEU A 70 1.40 4.77 4.94
N HIS A 71 0.85 4.17 3.88
CA HIS A 71 0.22 4.86 2.77
C HIS A 71 -1.25 4.51 2.52
N VAL A 72 -1.79 3.45 3.13
CA VAL A 72 -3.18 3.01 2.89
C VAL A 72 -4.19 4.05 3.35
N ASN A 73 -4.16 4.42 4.63
CA ASN A 73 -5.04 5.42 5.24
C ASN A 73 -4.44 5.94 6.56
N SER A 74 -5.12 6.89 7.20
CA SER A 74 -4.68 7.47 8.48
C SER A 74 -4.63 6.46 9.63
N GLU A 75 -5.59 5.54 9.69
CA GLU A 75 -5.67 4.50 10.73
C GLU A 75 -4.49 3.54 10.65
N ALA A 76 -4.22 2.99 9.46
CA ALA A 76 -3.10 2.09 9.20
C ALA A 76 -1.76 2.78 9.48
N ARG A 77 -1.63 4.06 9.08
CA ARG A 77 -0.44 4.87 9.37
C ARG A 77 -0.22 5.03 10.86
N GLY A 78 -1.28 5.33 11.63
CA GLY A 78 -1.20 5.42 13.08
C GLY A 78 -0.64 4.15 13.72
N VAL A 79 -1.19 3.00 13.34
CA VAL A 79 -0.71 1.69 13.83
C VAL A 79 0.72 1.39 13.39
N ALA A 80 1.09 1.75 12.15
CA ALA A 80 2.44 1.57 11.66
C ALA A 80 3.45 2.41 12.46
N LEU A 81 3.13 3.68 12.74
CA LEU A 81 4.01 4.57 13.49
C LEU A 81 4.15 4.18 14.98
N GLU A 82 3.26 3.33 15.53
CA GLU A 82 3.49 2.68 16.83
C GLU A 82 4.68 1.70 16.79
N SER A 83 5.00 1.14 15.60
CA SER A 83 6.03 0.11 15.42
C SER A 83 7.30 0.61 14.71
N TYR A 84 7.20 1.71 13.96
CA TYR A 84 8.32 2.33 13.24
C TYR A 84 8.75 3.62 13.94
N GLU A 85 9.99 3.66 14.41
CA GLU A 85 10.63 4.88 14.89
C GLU A 85 11.46 5.52 13.77
N LEU A 86 11.44 6.85 13.69
CA LEU A 86 12.29 7.58 12.76
C LEU A 86 13.73 7.62 13.30
N VAL A 87 14.61 6.81 12.71
CA VAL A 87 16.01 6.70 13.18
C VAL A 87 16.94 7.74 12.53
N PHE A 88 16.60 8.23 11.34
CA PHE A 88 17.43 9.16 10.58
C PHE A 88 16.66 10.43 10.26
N SER A 89 17.07 11.53 10.88
CA SER A 89 16.65 12.87 10.48
C SER A 89 17.53 13.32 9.31
N THR A 90 16.94 13.68 8.18
CA THR A 90 17.67 14.38 7.12
C THR A 90 17.92 15.81 7.59
N GLN A 91 19.19 16.13 7.88
CA GLN A 91 19.59 17.51 8.10
C GLN A 91 19.46 18.23 6.76
N MET A 92 18.61 19.25 6.68
CA MET A 92 18.58 20.13 5.52
C MET A 92 19.97 20.76 5.40
N ALA A 93 20.65 20.55 4.28
CA ALA A 93 21.86 21.31 3.97
C ALA A 93 21.42 22.76 3.78
N ASN A 94 21.63 23.59 4.81
CA ASN A 94 21.42 25.03 4.70
C ASN A 94 22.34 25.53 3.59
N SER A 95 21.72 25.99 2.50
CA SER A 95 22.38 26.65 1.36
C SER A 95 22.86 28.04 1.73
#